data_AF-A0A2E4LMZ6-F1
#
_entry.id   AF-A0A2E4LMZ6-F1
#
_cell.length_a   1.000
_cell.length_b   1.000
_cell.length_c   1.000
_cell.angle_alpha   90.00
_cell.angle_beta   90.00
_cell.angle_gamma   90.00
#
_symmetry.space_group_name_H-M   'P 1'
#
loop_
_entity.id
_entity.type
_entity.pdbx_description
1 polymer ?
#
loop_
_entity_poly.entity_id
_entity_poly.type
_entity_poly.pdbx_seq_one_letter_code
_entity_poly.pdbx_strand_id
1 'polypeptide(L)'
;MSHLSILPTVYTRLDYLARALTQEGFKVQFGGCLDDVGAEPVPADLVASCGDRRPLGWSRQSDGTICLCGDLQRISSNPGLEARLQRVARRYALLFAIDQITIERDRLTTAAISLLQD
;
A
#
# COMPACT_ATOMS: atom_id res chain seq x y z
N MET A 1 6.06 -25.73 -4.07
CA MET A 1 5.88 -24.42 -4.70
C MET A 1 5.13 -23.54 -3.71
N SER A 2 5.79 -22.52 -3.15
CA SER A 2 5.19 -21.70 -2.09
C SER A 2 4.29 -20.65 -2.72
N HIS A 3 2.98 -20.87 -2.61
CA HIS A 3 1.97 -19.87 -2.95
C HIS A 3 2.11 -18.72 -1.96
N LEU A 4 2.49 -17.54 -2.46
CA LEU A 4 2.47 -16.28 -1.71
C LEU A 4 1.03 -16.03 -1.23
N SER A 5 0.67 -16.58 -0.07
CA SER A 5 -0.60 -16.32 0.61
C SER A 5 -0.49 -14.96 1.29
N ILE A 6 -0.40 -13.92 0.46
CA ILE A 6 -0.82 -12.58 0.83
C ILE A 6 -2.35 -12.68 0.88
N LEU A 7 -3.01 -12.24 1.94
CA LEU A 7 -4.38 -11.76 1.75
C LEU A 7 -4.31 -10.79 0.56
N PRO A 8 -5.06 -10.98 -0.55
CA PRO A 8 -4.97 -10.12 -1.73
C PRO A 8 -5.43 -8.73 -1.33
N THR A 9 -4.52 -7.98 -0.71
CA THR A 9 -4.78 -6.67 -0.15
C THR A 9 -4.66 -5.75 -1.33
N VAL A 10 -5.81 -5.47 -1.93
CA VAL A 10 -5.90 -4.49 -3.00
C VAL A 10 -5.70 -3.12 -2.35
N TYR A 11 -4.57 -2.49 -2.66
CA TYR A 11 -4.30 -1.14 -2.25
C TYR A 11 -5.12 -0.17 -3.11
N THR A 12 -5.68 0.85 -2.50
CA THR A 12 -6.49 1.90 -3.16
C THR A 12 -6.15 3.30 -2.64
N ARG A 13 -5.52 3.37 -1.45
CA ARG A 13 -5.09 4.60 -0.78
C ARG A 13 -3.56 4.70 -0.64
N LEU A 14 -2.95 5.61 -1.40
CA LEU A 14 -1.50 5.81 -1.38
C LEU A 14 -0.98 6.28 -0.02
N ASP A 15 -1.75 7.09 0.70
CA ASP A 15 -1.38 7.60 2.01
C ASP A 15 -1.33 6.50 3.08
N TYR A 16 -2.27 5.55 3.04
CA TYR A 16 -2.27 4.39 3.94
C TYR A 16 -1.12 3.44 3.62
N LEU A 17 -0.83 3.25 2.33
CA LEU A 17 0.32 2.47 1.90
C LEU A 17 1.64 3.11 2.35
N ALA A 18 1.79 4.42 2.16
CA ALA A 18 2.95 5.19 2.60
C ALA A 18 3.16 5.10 4.11
N ARG A 19 2.08 5.22 4.89
CA ARG A 19 2.11 5.06 6.34
C ARG A 19 2.53 3.64 6.73
N ALA A 20 1.93 2.60 6.14
CA ALA A 20 2.27 1.21 6.43
C ALA A 20 3.74 0.91 6.10
N LEU A 21 4.25 1.38 4.97
CA LEU A 21 5.65 1.26 4.57
C LEU A 21 6.59 1.96 5.55
N THR A 22 6.28 3.20 5.93
CA THR A 22 7.09 3.97 6.88
C THR A 22 7.19 3.26 8.22
N GLN A 23 6.07 2.73 8.72
CA GLN A 23 6.04 2.03 10.00
C GLN A 23 6.75 0.66 9.96
N GLU A 24 7.02 0.11 8.77
CA GLU A 24 7.86 -1.08 8.55
C GLU A 24 9.31 -0.72 8.20
N GLY A 25 9.72 0.53 8.40
CA GLY A 25 11.10 0.99 8.28
C GLY A 25 11.55 1.26 6.85
N PHE A 26 10.62 1.50 5.93
CA PHE A 26 10.95 2.03 4.61
C PHE A 26 11.02 3.56 4.66
N LYS A 27 11.94 4.15 3.91
CA LYS A 27 11.88 5.58 3.57
C LYS A 27 10.97 5.74 2.36
N VAL A 28 9.97 6.60 2.46
CA VAL A 28 8.91 6.73 1.46
C VAL A 28 8.94 8.11 0.82
N GLN A 29 8.75 8.16 -0.49
CA GLN A 29 8.62 9.38 -1.28
C GLN A 29 7.37 9.25 -2.17
N PHE A 30 6.54 10.30 -2.20
CA PHE A 30 5.44 10.40 -3.16
C PHE A 30 5.96 10.94 -4.49
N GLY A 31 5.61 10.28 -5.59
CA GLY A 31 6.18 10.53 -6.89
C GLY A 31 7.63 10.10 -7.00
N GLY A 32 8.06 9.77 -8.21
CA GLY A 32 9.43 9.44 -8.53
C GLY A 32 9.52 8.48 -9.70
N CYS A 33 10.74 8.02 -9.98
CA CYS A 33 11.00 7.00 -10.98
C CYS A 33 11.82 5.86 -10.36
N LEU A 34 11.58 4.65 -10.85
CA LEU A 34 12.44 3.49 -10.63
C LEU A 34 13.37 3.37 -11.83
N ASP A 35 14.61 3.78 -11.66
CA ASP A 35 15.62 3.79 -12.73
C ASP A 35 16.19 2.38 -13.00
N ASP A 36 15.65 1.36 -12.34
CA ASP A 36 16.34 0.10 -12.11
C ASP A 36 15.45 -1.14 -12.30
N VAL A 37 14.22 -0.95 -12.81
CA VAL A 37 13.22 -2.00 -13.09
C VAL A 37 13.22 -2.42 -14.58
N GLY A 38 14.04 -1.77 -15.42
CA GLY A 38 14.15 -2.09 -16.85
C GLY A 38 15.22 -1.22 -17.53
N ALA A 39 15.15 -1.10 -18.85
CA ALA A 39 16.05 -0.24 -19.63
C ALA A 39 15.68 1.25 -19.52
N GLU A 40 14.42 1.56 -19.19
CA GLU A 40 13.87 2.91 -19.07
C GLU A 40 13.37 3.16 -17.64
N PRO A 41 13.51 4.40 -17.12
CA PRO A 41 12.92 4.78 -15.84
C PRO A 41 11.41 4.55 -15.80
N VAL A 42 10.93 3.85 -14.77
CA VAL A 42 9.50 3.57 -14.60
C VAL A 42 8.89 4.57 -13.61
N PRO A 43 7.95 5.44 -14.02
CA PRO A 43 7.33 6.38 -13.11
C PRO A 43 6.47 5.66 -12.05
N ALA A 44 6.55 6.14 -10.81
CA ALA A 44 5.82 5.62 -9.66
C ALA A 44 5.15 6.74 -8.86
N ASP A 45 3.91 6.50 -8.42
CA ASP A 45 3.18 7.42 -7.54
C ASP A 45 3.72 7.37 -6.10
N LEU A 46 4.36 6.26 -5.73
CA LEU A 46 5.01 6.07 -4.44
C LEU A 46 6.28 5.26 -4.62
N VAL A 47 7.40 5.73 -4.07
CA VAL A 47 8.68 5.03 -4.04
C VAL A 47 9.06 4.74 -2.60
N ALA A 48 9.49 3.52 -2.32
CA ALA A 48 9.98 3.10 -1.01
C ALA A 48 11.39 2.50 -1.12
N SER A 49 12.30 2.98 -0.28
CA SER A 49 13.67 2.47 -0.18
C SER A 49 13.94 1.91 1.22
N CYS A 50 14.85 0.95 1.32
CA CYS A 50 15.29 0.43 2.62
C CYS A 50 16.76 0.02 2.61
N GLY A 51 17.59 0.81 3.31
CA GLY A 51 19.04 0.63 3.31
C GLY A 51 19.60 0.69 1.89
N ASP A 52 20.58 -0.16 1.61
CA ASP A 52 21.24 -0.25 0.30
C ASP A 52 20.46 -1.12 -0.70
N ARG A 53 19.21 -1.49 -0.38
CA ARG A 53 18.35 -2.24 -1.29
C ARG A 53 17.78 -1.29 -2.32
N ARG A 54 17.77 -1.76 -3.57
CA ARG A 54 17.06 -1.13 -4.67
C ARG A 54 15.64 -0.71 -4.27
N PRO A 55 15.16 0.46 -4.72
CA PRO A 55 13.83 0.94 -4.38
C PRO A 55 12.75 -0.01 -4.92
N LEU A 56 11.55 0.16 -4.39
CA LEU A 56 10.30 -0.41 -4.85
C LEU A 56 9.36 0.74 -5.18
N GLY A 57 8.52 0.59 -6.20
CA GLY A 57 7.53 1.63 -6.52
C GLY A 57 6.13 1.06 -6.60
N TRP A 58 5.14 1.94 -6.46
CA TRP A 58 3.74 1.63 -6.66
C TRP A 58 3.11 2.70 -7.53
N SER A 59 2.23 2.26 -8.43
CA SER A 59 1.48 3.14 -9.32
C SER A 59 0.01 2.77 -9.30
N ARG A 60 -0.81 3.81 -9.30
CA ARG A 60 -2.25 3.72 -9.46
C ARG A 60 -2.58 3.28 -10.88
N GLN A 61 -3.43 2.28 -10.98
CA GLN A 61 -3.98 1.76 -12.23
C GLN A 61 -5.24 2.53 -12.60
N SER A 62 -5.71 2.35 -13.84
CA SER A 62 -6.91 3.01 -14.35
C SER A 62 -8.19 2.65 -13.58
N ASP A 63 -8.23 1.49 -12.94
CA ASP A 63 -9.33 1.02 -12.08
C ASP A 63 -9.25 1.57 -10.64
N GLY A 64 -8.25 2.41 -10.35
CA GLY A 64 -8.05 3.02 -9.04
C GLY A 64 -7.28 2.14 -8.04
N THR A 65 -6.96 0.90 -8.38
CA THR A 65 -6.08 0.04 -7.59
C THR A 65 -4.64 0.54 -7.65
N ILE A 66 -3.84 0.20 -6.65
CA ILE A 66 -2.42 0.57 -6.56
C ILE A 66 -1.61 -0.72 -6.63
N CYS A 67 -0.83 -0.86 -7.68
CA CYS A 67 -0.03 -2.05 -7.97
C CYS A 67 1.45 -1.77 -7.74
N LEU A 68 2.17 -2.80 -7.32
CA LEU A 68 3.62 -2.76 -7.18
C LEU A 68 4.27 -2.75 -8.58
N CYS A 69 5.07 -1.72 -8.83
CA CYS A 69 5.97 -1.60 -9.97
C CYS A 69 7.32 -2.17 -9.56
N GLY A 70 7.63 -3.39 -10.00
CA GLY A 70 8.91 -4.02 -9.68
C GLY A 70 9.00 -5.46 -10.15
N ASP A 71 10.23 -5.97 -10.16
CA ASP A 71 10.52 -7.35 -10.51
C ASP A 71 10.10 -8.31 -9.37
N LEU A 72 9.01 -9.05 -9.59
CA LEU A 72 8.49 -10.07 -8.68
C LEU A 72 9.49 -11.19 -8.38
N GLN A 73 10.40 -11.51 -9.31
CA GLN A 73 11.45 -12.52 -9.08
C GLN A 73 12.47 -12.06 -8.03
N ARG A 74 12.74 -10.76 -7.97
CA ARG A 74 13.61 -10.16 -6.94
C ARG A 74 12.99 -10.23 -5.54
N ILE A 75 11.66 -10.10 -5.47
CA ILE A 75 10.93 -10.13 -4.21
C ILE A 75 10.89 -11.56 -3.66
N SER A 76 10.57 -12.53 -4.52
CA SER A 76 10.52 -13.95 -4.13
C SER A 76 11.88 -14.53 -3.78
N SER A 77 12.97 -13.99 -4.34
CA SER A 77 14.35 -14.37 -3.98
C SER A 77 14.85 -13.74 -2.68
N ASN A 78 14.09 -12.85 -2.02
CA ASN A 78 14.48 -12.20 -0.78
C ASN A 78 13.45 -12.43 0.35
N PRO A 79 13.60 -13.51 1.14
CA PRO A 79 12.63 -13.88 2.18
C PRO A 79 12.36 -12.77 3.21
N GLY A 80 13.38 -11.98 3.55
CA GLY A 80 13.25 -10.86 4.48
C GLY A 80 12.42 -9.70 3.91
N LEU A 81 12.48 -9.46 2.60
CA LEU A 81 11.67 -8.45 1.94
C LEU A 81 10.22 -8.91 1.84
N GLU A 82 9.99 -10.16 1.46
CA GLU A 82 8.65 -10.75 1.39
C GLU A 82 7.92 -10.64 2.73
N ALA A 83 8.56 -11.09 3.82
CA ALA A 83 7.97 -11.04 5.16
C ALA A 83 7.65 -9.60 5.61
N ARG A 84 8.43 -8.61 5.17
CA ARG A 84 8.16 -7.19 5.42
C ARG A 84 6.97 -6.69 4.62
N LEU A 85 6.89 -7.00 3.33
CA LEU A 85 5.75 -6.62 2.50
C LEU A 85 4.44 -7.26 2.99
N GLN A 86 4.49 -8.47 3.55
CA GLN A 86 3.34 -9.08 4.24
C GLN A 86 2.89 -8.27 5.45
N ARG A 87 3.82 -7.73 6.24
CA ARG A 87 3.47 -6.84 7.36
C ARG A 87 2.89 -5.53 6.88
N VAL A 88 3.44 -4.95 5.80
CA VAL A 88 2.88 -3.75 5.15
C VAL A 88 1.43 -4.00 4.74
N ALA A 89 1.14 -5.12 4.06
CA ALA A 89 -0.21 -5.47 3.63
C ALA A 89 -1.19 -5.57 4.82
N ARG A 90 -0.81 -6.29 5.88
CA ARG A 90 -1.62 -6.39 7.10
C ARG A 90 -1.87 -5.03 7.75
N ARG A 91 -0.85 -4.17 7.82
CA ARG A 91 -0.97 -2.85 8.44
C ARG A 91 -1.84 -1.91 7.63
N TYR A 92 -1.70 -1.94 6.31
CA TYR A 92 -2.59 -1.24 5.40
C TYR A 92 -4.05 -1.68 5.62
N ALA A 93 -4.30 -2.98 5.63
CA ALA A 93 -5.65 -3.52 5.80
C ALA A 93 -6.29 -3.06 7.12
N LEU A 94 -5.50 -3.01 8.21
CA LEU A 94 -5.94 -2.50 9.50
C LEU A 94 -6.27 -1.00 9.44
N LEU A 95 -5.39 -0.19 8.86
CA LEU A 95 -5.63 1.26 8.69
C LEU A 95 -6.91 1.51 7.88
N PHE A 96 -7.08 0.76 6.80
CA PHE A 96 -8.25 0.85 5.95
C PHE A 96 -9.53 0.44 6.69
N ALA A 97 -9.52 -0.67 7.43
CA ALA A 97 -10.68 -1.15 8.18
C ALA A 97 -11.13 -0.17 9.27
N ILE A 98 -10.18 0.42 10.02
CA ILE A 98 -10.49 1.42 11.06
C ILE A 98 -11.17 2.65 10.46
N ASP A 99 -10.69 3.11 9.29
CA ASP A 99 -11.27 4.25 8.60
C ASP A 99 -12.70 3.94 8.12
N GLN A 100 -12.93 2.77 7.54
CA GLN A 100 -14.28 2.36 7.12
C GLN A 100 -15.27 2.30 8.29
N ILE A 101 -14.85 1.78 9.44
CA ILE A 101 -15.68 1.75 10.66
C ILE A 101 -16.00 3.16 11.15
N THR A 102 -15.01 4.06 11.11
CA THR A 102 -15.18 5.45 11.55
C THR A 102 -16.16 6.19 10.65
N ILE A 103 -16.00 6.06 9.33
CA ILE A 103 -16.91 6.65 8.34
C ILE A 103 -18.34 6.15 8.53
N GLU A 104 -18.51 4.85 8.74
CA GLU A 104 -19.85 4.27 8.90
C GLU A 104 -20.53 4.73 10.19
N ARG A 105 -19.79 4.79 11.30
CA ARG A 105 -20.30 5.35 12.57
C ARG A 105 -20.76 6.80 12.40
N ASP A 106 -19.98 7.63 11.70
CA ASP A 106 -20.29 9.05 11.54
C ASP A 106 -21.53 9.25 10.64
N ARG A 107 -21.71 8.40 9.62
CA ARG A 107 -22.94 8.37 8.80
C ARG A 107 -24.17 8.02 9.63
N LEU A 108 -24.09 6.98 10.45
CA LEU A 108 -25.21 6.55 11.32
C LEU A 108 -25.56 7.64 12.35
N THR A 109 -24.54 8.31 12.89
CA THR A 109 -24.75 9.43 13.83
C THR A 109 -25.45 10.60 13.15
N THR A 110 -25.03 10.94 11.93
CA THR A 110 -25.66 12.01 11.13
C THR A 110 -27.11 11.68 10.80
N ALA A 111 -27.39 10.45 10.36
CA ALA A 111 -28.75 10.00 10.05
C ALA A 111 -29.68 10.01 11.28
N ALA A 112 -29.17 9.57 12.45
CA ALA A 112 -29.94 9.57 13.69
C ALA A 112 -30.30 10.99 14.16
N ILE A 113 -29.41 11.96 13.97
CA ILE A 113 -29.70 13.37 14.29
C ILE A 113 -30.79 13.91 13.37
N SER A 114 -30.72 13.64 12.06
CA SER A 114 -31.75 14.09 11.11
C SER A 114 -33.14 13.54 11.44
N LEU A 115 -33.23 12.28 11.87
CA LEU A 115 -34.50 11.64 12.24
C LEU A 115 -35.13 12.16 13.54
N LEU A 116 -34.37 12.88 14.37
CA LEU A 116 -34.86 13.49 15.62
C LEU A 116 -35.33 14.94 15.44
N GLN A 117 -35.14 15.51 14.24
CA GLN A 117 -35.53 16.89 13.90
C GLN A 117 -36.80 16.97 13.04
N ASP A 118 -37.38 15.82 12.70
CA ASP A 118 -38.70 15.66 12.07
C ASP A 118 -39.77 15.22 13.09
#